data_AF-A0A956FK79-F1
#
_entry.id   AF-A0A956FK79-F1
#
_cell.length_a   1.000
_cell.length_b   1.000
_cell.length_c   1.000
_cell.angle_alpha   90.00
_cell.angle_beta   90.00
_cell.angle_gamma   90.00
#
_symmetry.space_group_name_H-M   'P 1'
#
loop_
_entity.id
_entity.type
_entity.pdbx_description
1 polymer ?
#
loop_
_entity_poly.entity_id
_entity_poly.type
_entity_poly.pdbx_seq_one_letter_code
_entity_poly.pdbx_strand_id
1 'polypeptide(L)'
;MLAALAALALLAGRGDDDGAARDEVAAAVEGAATIDEVDGADEVDGAGESDESGESDEAGESDEADALARQWVRHVVVPRERLSEIAARYGVTREDVVRRNDLSGPRASLKRGTRLKIHARQVPPPREEIEYEVLEGDSWSSIAVKHHVDYRDLLAWNWPRPKELGPGHKLAIWIDPGRPQTVNLRHGPPPPPLPEGLDGAQSVGKPARGRLRDGIQLPESDLYTRGHERWLWASSHTLRNLLTAIGEFRYSSGYEGELVIGSMSRRRGGRFPPHRSHQSGRDVDIRLPLLPGVPSSFSPNADEIDWAAAWELVRHLVATEEVEVIFLEGPLQRRLYQAALWEGVVAEELKPIIAWPNRQGNEKAIVRHSRGHDGHIHVRFRCGLDEPRCRPRRRRPQPPAELVASPSAATG
;
A
#
# COMPACT_ATOMS: atom_id res chain seq x y z
N MET A 1 -21.72 -7.27 33.31
CA MET A 1 -21.50 -8.72 33.22
C MET A 1 -20.01 -8.90 32.93
N LEU A 2 -19.16 -9.18 33.92
CA LEU A 2 -18.72 -10.53 34.37
C LEU A 2 -18.16 -11.35 33.18
N ALA A 3 -16.96 -11.95 33.15
CA ALA A 3 -15.85 -12.08 34.10
C ALA A 3 -14.68 -12.83 33.39
N ALA A 4 -13.45 -12.67 33.91
CA ALA A 4 -12.36 -13.67 34.01
C ALA A 4 -11.69 -14.21 32.72
N LEU A 5 -10.40 -14.56 32.63
CA LEU A 5 -9.50 -15.27 33.57
C LEU A 5 -8.01 -14.98 33.24
N ALA A 6 -7.18 -15.08 34.27
CA ALA A 6 -5.72 -14.97 34.25
C ALA A 6 -5.05 -16.34 34.50
N ALA A 7 -3.70 -16.34 34.38
CA ALA A 7 -2.72 -17.26 35.00
C ALA A 7 -2.43 -18.59 34.24
N LEU A 8 -1.22 -19.19 34.22
CA LEU A 8 -0.03 -19.11 35.10
C LEU A 8 1.19 -19.84 34.46
N ALA A 9 2.42 -19.42 34.83
CA ALA A 9 3.62 -20.24 35.17
C ALA A 9 4.40 -21.07 34.11
N LEU A 10 5.70 -21.36 34.22
CA LEU A 10 6.93 -20.89 34.93
C LEU A 10 8.06 -21.89 34.47
N LEU A 11 9.34 -21.47 34.47
CA LEU A 11 10.60 -22.29 34.61
C LEU A 11 11.07 -23.14 33.41
N ALA A 12 12.36 -23.35 33.10
CA ALA A 12 13.65 -22.85 33.60
C ALA A 12 14.81 -23.36 32.69
N GLY A 13 15.94 -22.62 32.70
CA GLY A 13 17.33 -23.10 32.49
C GLY A 13 17.78 -23.49 31.08
N ARG A 14 19.09 -23.56 30.76
CA ARG A 14 20.36 -23.25 31.43
C ARG A 14 21.49 -23.56 30.41
N GLY A 15 22.62 -22.84 30.48
CA GLY A 15 23.92 -23.23 29.91
C GLY A 15 24.25 -22.53 28.59
N ASP A 16 25.23 -21.63 28.52
CA ASP A 16 26.70 -21.74 28.73
C ASP A 16 27.47 -22.06 27.44
N ASP A 17 28.58 -21.33 27.31
CA ASP A 17 29.82 -21.61 26.57
C ASP A 17 30.01 -21.18 25.11
N ASP A 18 30.74 -20.06 25.00
CA ASP A 18 32.13 -19.96 24.50
C ASP A 18 32.47 -20.08 22.99
N GLY A 19 33.36 -19.15 22.61
CA GLY A 19 34.43 -19.38 21.63
C GLY A 19 34.15 -18.81 20.24
N ALA A 20 34.46 -17.54 19.95
CA ALA A 20 35.78 -16.98 19.67
C ALA A 20 36.44 -17.45 18.36
N ALA A 21 37.02 -16.46 17.68
CA ALA A 21 37.93 -16.47 16.53
C ALA A 21 37.25 -16.49 15.15
N ARG A 22 37.20 -15.36 14.44
CA ARG A 22 38.29 -14.53 13.87
C ARG A 22 38.91 -15.17 12.61
N ASP A 23 39.01 -14.29 11.61
CA ASP A 23 40.13 -14.19 10.68
C ASP A 23 40.22 -15.34 9.64
N GLU A 24 40.50 -15.10 8.37
CA GLU A 24 41.03 -13.93 7.68
C GLU A 24 40.95 -14.28 6.18
N VAL A 25 40.72 -13.25 5.36
CA VAL A 25 41.56 -12.88 4.22
C VAL A 25 41.67 -13.81 3.00
N ALA A 26 41.54 -13.13 1.85
CA ALA A 26 42.28 -13.25 0.60
C ALA A 26 41.34 -13.56 -0.57
N ALA A 27 40.90 -12.56 -1.32
CA ALA A 27 41.67 -11.80 -2.32
C ALA A 27 41.62 -12.42 -3.72
N ALA A 28 41.78 -11.51 -4.69
CA ALA A 28 41.97 -11.69 -6.13
C ALA A 28 40.66 -11.74 -6.96
N VAL A 29 40.23 -10.63 -7.58
CA VAL A 29 40.81 -9.94 -8.78
C VAL A 29 40.54 -10.83 -10.01
N GLU A 30 39.84 -10.42 -11.07
CA GLU A 30 40.08 -9.26 -11.95
C GLU A 30 38.97 -9.19 -13.04
N GLY A 31 38.85 -8.04 -13.73
CA GLY A 31 38.12 -7.91 -15.00
C GLY A 31 37.26 -6.65 -15.09
N ALA A 32 37.87 -5.45 -15.13
CA ALA A 32 38.26 -4.74 -16.35
C ALA A 32 37.07 -4.19 -17.18
N ALA A 33 36.87 -2.87 -17.11
CA ALA A 33 36.42 -2.06 -18.24
C ALA A 33 36.82 -0.60 -18.01
N THR A 34 37.73 -0.17 -18.86
CA THR A 34 38.32 1.16 -19.06
C THR A 34 37.31 2.20 -19.52
N ILE A 35 37.47 3.44 -19.08
CA ILE A 35 37.14 4.64 -19.87
C ILE A 35 38.17 5.73 -19.56
N ASP A 36 38.72 6.26 -20.65
CA ASP A 36 39.80 7.23 -20.71
C ASP A 36 39.50 8.58 -20.04
N GLU A 37 40.59 9.13 -19.51
CA GLU A 37 40.79 10.48 -19.01
C GLU A 37 40.52 11.56 -20.08
N VAL A 38 40.00 12.71 -19.63
CA VAL A 38 40.37 14.00 -20.22
C VAL A 38 40.64 14.96 -19.06
N ASP A 39 41.91 15.32 -18.92
CA ASP A 39 42.44 16.32 -18.01
C ASP A 39 41.96 17.74 -18.33
N GLY A 40 41.86 18.56 -17.28
CA GLY A 40 41.64 19.99 -17.37
C GLY A 40 41.47 20.62 -15.99
N ALA A 41 42.58 20.74 -15.27
CA ALA A 41 42.70 21.37 -13.96
C ALA A 41 42.44 22.88 -14.01
N ASP A 42 41.82 23.41 -12.95
CA ASP A 42 42.23 24.67 -12.34
C ASP A 42 41.83 24.64 -10.84
N GLU A 43 42.83 24.85 -10.00
CA GLU A 43 42.80 24.91 -8.54
C GLU A 43 42.14 26.22 -8.06
N VAL A 44 41.37 26.18 -6.98
CA VAL A 44 41.41 27.22 -5.94
C VAL A 44 41.09 26.64 -4.57
N ASP A 45 41.97 26.93 -3.62
CA ASP A 45 42.00 26.59 -2.20
C ASP A 45 40.80 27.08 -1.36
N GLY A 46 40.58 26.40 -0.22
CA GLY A 46 40.20 27.10 1.02
C GLY A 46 39.24 26.35 1.96
N ALA A 47 39.82 25.78 3.02
CA ALA A 47 39.31 25.56 4.40
C ALA A 47 37.78 25.43 4.60
N GLY A 48 37.23 24.36 5.18
CA GLY A 48 37.64 23.76 6.45
C GLY A 48 36.62 24.18 7.51
N GLU A 49 35.64 23.33 7.79
CA GLU A 49 34.88 23.31 9.04
C GLU A 49 34.18 21.94 9.17
N SER A 50 34.64 21.19 10.16
CA SER A 50 34.10 19.94 10.65
C SER A 50 32.98 20.25 11.63
N ASP A 51 31.77 19.78 11.35
CA ASP A 51 30.74 19.59 12.35
C ASP A 51 30.35 18.10 12.37
N GLU A 52 30.99 17.40 13.30
CA GLU A 52 30.46 16.16 13.87
C GLU A 52 29.24 16.52 14.73
N SER A 53 28.08 15.94 14.42
CA SER A 53 27.03 15.81 15.42
C SER A 53 26.13 14.60 15.13
N GLY A 54 26.41 13.51 15.83
CA GLY A 54 25.43 12.61 16.42
C GLY A 54 24.58 11.78 15.47
N GLU A 55 25.16 10.72 14.92
CA GLU A 55 24.37 9.55 14.51
C GLU A 55 23.73 8.94 15.76
N SER A 56 22.40 8.93 15.77
CA SER A 56 21.58 8.38 16.84
C SER A 56 21.71 6.87 16.91
N ASP A 57 22.28 6.38 18.01
CA ASP A 57 22.45 4.96 18.38
C ASP A 57 21.13 4.15 18.50
N GLU A 58 19.95 4.76 18.30
CA GLU A 58 18.65 4.09 18.47
C GLU A 58 18.29 3.11 17.33
N ALA A 59 18.91 3.24 16.15
CA ALA A 59 18.65 2.32 15.04
C ALA A 59 19.27 0.92 15.31
N GLY A 60 20.44 0.87 15.94
CA GLY A 60 21.21 -0.36 16.16
C GLY A 60 20.60 -1.30 17.21
N GLU A 61 20.02 -0.76 18.28
CA GLU A 61 19.37 -1.57 19.33
C GLU A 61 18.10 -2.27 18.82
N SER A 62 17.35 -1.63 17.91
CA SER A 62 16.12 -2.19 17.34
C SER A 62 16.38 -3.37 16.40
N ASP A 63 17.47 -3.33 15.63
CA ASP A 63 17.84 -4.36 14.67
C ASP A 63 18.45 -5.61 15.35
N GLU A 64 19.19 -5.45 16.45
CA GLU A 64 19.69 -6.59 17.24
C GLU A 64 18.56 -7.29 18.02
N ALA A 65 17.64 -6.53 18.63
CA ALA A 65 16.46 -7.09 19.29
C ALA A 65 15.53 -7.82 18.29
N ASP A 66 15.32 -7.26 17.09
CA ASP A 66 14.57 -7.89 16.00
C ASP A 66 15.31 -9.11 15.40
N ALA A 67 16.64 -9.15 15.46
CA ALA A 67 17.42 -10.32 15.06
C ALA A 67 17.31 -11.47 16.07
N LEU A 68 17.29 -11.16 17.38
CA LEU A 68 17.21 -12.13 18.48
C LEU A 68 15.80 -12.74 18.65
N ALA A 69 14.74 -12.05 18.21
CA ALA A 69 13.37 -12.56 18.24
C ALA A 69 13.03 -13.54 17.10
N ARG A 70 13.91 -13.67 16.09
CA ARG A 70 13.63 -14.50 14.92
C ARG A 70 13.80 -15.99 15.22
N GLN A 71 12.93 -16.79 14.62
CA GLN A 71 12.92 -18.24 14.81
C GLN A 71 12.98 -19.01 13.50
N TRP A 72 13.68 -20.14 13.50
CA TRP A 72 13.74 -21.02 12.35
C TRP A 72 12.47 -21.85 12.23
N VAL A 73 11.78 -21.67 11.11
CA VAL A 73 10.58 -22.42 10.75
C VAL A 73 10.82 -23.23 9.49
N ARG A 74 10.27 -24.44 9.49
CA ARG A 74 10.14 -25.27 8.28
C ARG A 74 8.72 -25.15 7.76
N HIS A 75 8.54 -24.32 6.74
CA HIS A 75 7.24 -24.15 6.07
C HIS A 75 7.08 -25.17 4.95
N VAL A 76 5.90 -25.79 4.84
CA VAL A 76 5.57 -26.71 3.75
C VAL A 76 4.60 -26.01 2.81
N VAL A 77 5.01 -25.79 1.57
CA VAL A 77 4.23 -25.06 0.57
C VAL A 77 2.91 -25.79 0.29
N VAL A 78 1.80 -25.08 0.46
CA VAL A 78 0.45 -25.55 0.12
C VAL A 78 0.07 -25.12 -1.31
N PRO A 79 -0.98 -25.72 -1.92
CA PRO A 79 -1.40 -25.35 -3.26
C PRO A 79 -1.66 -23.84 -3.42
N ARG A 80 -1.18 -23.26 -4.53
CA ARG A 80 -1.35 -21.85 -4.93
C ARG A 80 -0.56 -20.81 -4.15
N GLU A 81 0.20 -21.19 -3.13
CA GLU A 81 1.11 -20.26 -2.45
C GLU A 81 2.23 -19.73 -3.34
N ARG A 82 2.56 -18.46 -3.13
CA ARG A 82 3.67 -17.76 -3.77
C ARG A 82 4.70 -17.35 -2.74
N LEU A 83 5.96 -17.24 -3.17
CA LEU A 83 7.08 -16.85 -2.29
C LEU A 83 6.83 -15.54 -1.55
N SER A 84 6.26 -14.53 -2.22
CA SER A 84 5.92 -13.24 -1.64
C SER A 84 4.83 -13.34 -0.57
N GLU A 85 3.81 -14.19 -0.77
CA GLU A 85 2.77 -14.43 0.24
C GLU A 85 3.35 -15.12 1.49
N ILE A 86 4.21 -16.13 1.28
CA ILE A 86 4.89 -16.84 2.36
C ILE A 86 5.81 -15.86 3.11
N ALA A 87 6.59 -15.05 2.38
CA ALA A 87 7.51 -14.09 2.98
C ALA A 87 6.75 -13.07 3.86
N ALA A 88 5.70 -12.44 3.31
CA ALA A 88 4.84 -11.51 4.05
C ALA A 88 4.19 -12.18 5.28
N ARG A 89 3.74 -13.44 5.14
CA ARG A 89 3.17 -14.23 6.24
C ARG A 89 4.14 -14.35 7.42
N TYR A 90 5.42 -14.61 7.17
CA TYR A 90 6.42 -14.81 8.22
C TYR A 90 7.16 -13.51 8.63
N GLY A 91 6.77 -12.36 8.07
CA GLY A 91 7.40 -11.06 8.32
C GLY A 91 8.85 -11.02 7.82
N VAL A 92 9.13 -11.62 6.67
CA VAL A 92 10.47 -11.63 6.04
C VAL A 92 10.40 -11.18 4.59
N THR A 93 11.55 -10.90 3.98
CA THR A 93 11.60 -10.53 2.56
C THR A 93 11.58 -11.76 1.66
N ARG A 94 11.05 -11.60 0.45
CA ARG A 94 11.09 -12.67 -0.56
C ARG A 94 12.53 -13.06 -0.90
N GLU A 95 13.41 -12.08 -0.98
CA GLU A 95 14.82 -12.22 -1.26
C GLU A 95 15.53 -13.05 -0.18
N ASP A 96 15.18 -12.87 1.10
CA ASP A 96 15.67 -13.69 2.19
C ASP A 96 15.22 -15.15 2.08
N VAL A 97 13.96 -15.40 1.72
CA VAL A 97 13.46 -16.76 1.50
C VAL A 97 14.18 -17.43 0.34
N VAL A 98 14.38 -16.71 -0.77
CA VAL A 98 15.11 -17.22 -1.95
C VAL A 98 16.54 -17.60 -1.59
N ARG A 99 17.27 -16.68 -0.94
CA ARG A 99 18.67 -16.85 -0.56
C ARG A 99 18.88 -18.02 0.40
N ARG A 100 17.98 -18.23 1.36
CA ARG A 100 18.10 -19.30 2.38
C ARG A 100 17.72 -20.69 1.87
N ASN A 101 17.09 -20.77 0.70
CA ASN A 101 16.56 -22.02 0.13
C ASN A 101 17.16 -22.35 -1.24
N ASP A 102 18.23 -21.65 -1.64
CA ASP A 102 18.95 -21.87 -2.91
C ASP A 102 18.01 -21.91 -4.13
N LEU A 103 16.98 -21.07 -4.11
CA LEU A 103 15.99 -21.03 -5.18
C LEU A 103 16.56 -20.28 -6.40
N SER A 104 16.11 -20.64 -7.61
CA SER A 104 16.54 -20.04 -8.89
C SER A 104 16.01 -18.60 -9.09
N GLY A 105 16.05 -17.78 -8.05
CA GLY A 105 15.69 -16.37 -8.04
C GLY A 105 14.26 -16.06 -7.60
N PRO A 106 13.87 -14.78 -7.60
CA PRO A 106 12.59 -14.29 -7.08
C PRO A 106 11.34 -14.77 -7.82
N ARG A 107 11.51 -15.32 -9.03
CA ARG A 107 10.44 -15.88 -9.87
C ARG A 107 10.39 -17.41 -9.81
N ALA A 108 11.12 -18.03 -8.88
CA ALA A 108 11.11 -19.48 -8.73
C ALA A 108 9.68 -19.98 -8.49
N SER A 109 9.24 -20.93 -9.32
CA SER A 109 7.95 -21.59 -9.16
C SER A 109 8.03 -22.53 -7.96
N LEU A 110 7.12 -22.36 -7.00
CA LEU A 110 7.02 -23.25 -5.86
C LEU A 110 6.16 -24.46 -6.21
N LYS A 111 6.69 -25.64 -5.93
CA LYS A 111 5.92 -26.89 -6.01
C LYS A 111 5.25 -27.13 -4.66
N ARG A 112 4.00 -27.61 -4.68
CA ARG A 112 3.33 -28.11 -3.48
C ARG A 112 4.23 -29.13 -2.78
N GLY A 113 4.33 -29.04 -1.45
CA GLY A 113 5.15 -29.92 -0.63
C GLY A 113 6.63 -29.53 -0.53
N THR A 114 7.09 -28.51 -1.27
CA THR A 114 8.43 -27.94 -1.07
C THR A 114 8.56 -27.48 0.38
N ARG A 115 9.67 -27.85 1.02
CA ARG A 115 10.00 -27.45 2.40
C ARG A 115 10.93 -26.26 2.35
N LEU A 116 10.48 -25.11 2.85
CA LEU A 116 11.26 -23.88 2.93
C LEU A 116 11.77 -23.67 4.35
N LYS A 117 13.05 -23.34 4.47
CA LYS A 117 13.70 -22.82 5.67
C LYS A 117 13.45 -21.32 5.75
N ILE A 118 12.76 -20.88 6.81
CA ILE A 118 12.40 -19.48 7.00
C ILE A 118 12.96 -19.04 8.36
N HIS A 119 13.63 -17.89 8.38
CA HIS A 119 14.11 -17.26 9.61
C HIS A 119 13.10 -16.17 9.98
N ALA A 120 11.98 -16.59 10.56
CA ALA A 120 10.75 -15.84 10.66
C ALA A 120 10.78 -14.81 11.79
N ARG A 121 10.24 -13.61 11.55
CA ARG A 121 9.97 -12.60 12.61
C ARG A 121 8.69 -12.92 13.37
N GLN A 122 7.73 -13.56 12.70
CA GLN A 122 6.48 -14.01 13.28
C GLN A 122 6.11 -15.40 12.77
N VAL A 123 5.42 -16.19 13.59
CA VAL A 123 5.00 -17.54 13.22
C VAL A 123 3.48 -17.63 13.32
N PRO A 124 2.77 -17.30 12.23
CA PRO A 124 1.33 -17.46 12.19
C PRO A 124 0.95 -18.94 12.18
N PRO A 125 -0.28 -19.29 12.59
CA PRO A 125 -0.78 -20.65 12.51
C PRO A 125 -0.68 -21.19 11.07
N PRO A 126 -0.57 -22.50 10.85
CA PRO A 126 -0.51 -23.05 9.49
C PRO A 126 -1.80 -22.74 8.72
N ARG A 127 -1.69 -22.72 7.38
CA ARG A 127 -2.89 -22.74 6.53
C ARG A 127 -3.53 -24.11 6.61
N GLU A 128 -4.86 -24.13 6.61
CA GLU A 128 -5.64 -25.33 6.80
C GLU A 128 -6.52 -25.58 5.59
N GLU A 129 -6.58 -26.84 5.16
CA GLU A 129 -7.55 -27.27 4.15
C GLU A 129 -8.84 -27.65 4.88
N ILE A 130 -9.93 -26.99 4.51
CA ILE A 130 -11.27 -27.34 4.95
C ILE A 130 -12.09 -27.88 3.77
N GLU A 131 -13.00 -28.79 4.08
CA GLU A 131 -14.03 -29.23 3.14
C GLU A 131 -15.27 -28.37 3.35
N TYR A 132 -15.75 -27.76 2.27
CA TYR A 132 -16.98 -26.96 2.26
C TYR A 132 -18.03 -27.63 1.39
N GLU A 133 -19.21 -27.85 1.95
CA GLU A 133 -20.39 -28.31 1.20
C GLU A 133 -21.15 -27.10 0.67
N VAL A 134 -21.29 -27.03 -0.66
CA VAL A 134 -22.00 -25.95 -1.36
C VAL A 134 -23.45 -25.93 -0.91
N LEU A 135 -23.94 -24.75 -0.55
CA LEU A 135 -25.32 -24.53 -0.13
C LEU A 135 -26.18 -23.99 -1.28
N GLU A 136 -27.50 -23.99 -1.10
CA GLU A 136 -28.42 -23.36 -2.06
C GLU A 136 -28.13 -21.86 -2.17
N GLY A 137 -28.03 -21.36 -3.41
CA GLY A 137 -27.71 -19.97 -3.71
C GLY A 137 -26.21 -19.63 -3.68
N ASP A 138 -25.34 -20.57 -3.29
CA ASP A 138 -23.90 -20.34 -3.34
C ASP A 138 -23.40 -20.18 -4.78
N SER A 139 -22.40 -19.33 -4.90
CA SER A 139 -21.58 -19.18 -6.10
C SER A 139 -20.12 -19.24 -5.68
N TRP A 140 -19.23 -19.53 -6.62
CA TRP A 140 -17.79 -19.43 -6.40
C TRP A 140 -17.38 -18.08 -5.79
N SER A 141 -18.03 -16.98 -6.21
CA SER A 141 -17.77 -15.64 -5.68
C SER A 141 -18.24 -15.48 -4.23
N SER A 142 -19.46 -15.93 -3.89
CA SER A 142 -19.97 -15.82 -2.52
C SER A 142 -19.17 -16.68 -1.54
N ILE A 143 -18.79 -17.90 -1.95
CA ILE A 143 -17.95 -18.80 -1.16
C ILE A 143 -16.55 -18.18 -0.95
N ALA A 144 -15.93 -17.64 -2.00
CA ALA A 144 -14.63 -16.98 -1.90
C ALA A 144 -14.64 -15.77 -0.93
N VAL A 145 -15.74 -15.00 -0.94
CA VAL A 145 -15.94 -13.89 0.02
C VAL A 145 -16.10 -14.44 1.43
N LYS A 146 -17.00 -15.42 1.63
CA LYS A 146 -17.31 -16.04 2.93
C LYS A 146 -16.07 -16.62 3.63
N HIS A 147 -15.15 -17.18 2.87
CA HIS A 147 -13.92 -17.80 3.40
C HIS A 147 -12.68 -16.92 3.30
N HIS A 148 -12.81 -15.66 2.87
CA HIS A 148 -11.69 -14.72 2.70
C HIS A 148 -10.54 -15.25 1.81
N VAL A 149 -10.86 -15.93 0.69
CA VAL A 149 -9.88 -16.52 -0.25
C VAL A 149 -9.99 -15.93 -1.65
N ASP A 150 -8.90 -15.81 -2.43
CA ASP A 150 -8.97 -15.34 -3.82
C ASP A 150 -9.85 -16.29 -4.67
N TYR A 151 -10.80 -15.73 -5.40
CA TYR A 151 -11.72 -16.49 -6.25
C TYR A 151 -11.01 -17.44 -7.22
N ARG A 152 -9.86 -17.03 -7.78
CA ARG A 152 -9.07 -17.86 -8.71
C ARG A 152 -8.35 -18.98 -7.99
N ASP A 153 -7.96 -18.79 -6.75
CA ASP A 153 -7.33 -19.82 -5.94
C ASP A 153 -8.35 -20.89 -5.56
N LEU A 154 -9.55 -20.48 -5.15
CA LEU A 154 -10.68 -21.39 -4.93
C LEU A 154 -11.00 -22.25 -6.16
N LEU A 155 -11.06 -21.66 -7.35
CA LEU A 155 -11.25 -22.40 -8.59
C LEU A 155 -10.10 -23.37 -8.91
N ALA A 156 -8.88 -23.03 -8.52
CA ALA A 156 -7.69 -23.80 -8.84
C ALA A 156 -7.50 -24.99 -7.90
N TRP A 157 -7.86 -24.86 -6.62
CA TRP A 157 -7.87 -25.97 -5.66
C TRP A 157 -8.86 -27.07 -6.07
N ASN A 158 -9.95 -26.69 -6.74
CA ASN A 158 -11.04 -27.58 -7.14
C ASN A 158 -11.01 -27.92 -8.64
N TRP A 159 -9.82 -28.20 -9.19
CA TRP A 159 -9.65 -28.64 -10.57
C TRP A 159 -9.64 -30.18 -10.69
N PRO A 160 -10.32 -30.80 -11.68
CA PRO A 160 -11.17 -30.17 -12.69
C PRO A 160 -12.48 -29.63 -12.10
N ARG A 161 -12.91 -28.47 -12.60
CA ARG A 161 -14.11 -27.80 -12.07
C ARG A 161 -15.38 -28.55 -12.45
N PRO A 162 -16.39 -28.62 -11.56
CA PRO A 162 -17.72 -29.06 -11.95
C PRO A 162 -18.29 -28.10 -13.01
N LYS A 163 -19.13 -28.64 -13.92
CA LYS A 163 -19.83 -27.82 -14.93
C LYS A 163 -20.81 -26.85 -14.29
N GLU A 164 -21.44 -27.27 -13.20
CA GLU A 164 -22.39 -26.50 -12.41
C GLU A 164 -22.04 -26.65 -10.94
N LEU A 165 -22.09 -25.55 -10.18
CA LEU A 165 -21.85 -25.56 -8.74
C LEU A 165 -23.20 -25.77 -8.04
N GLY A 166 -23.59 -27.03 -7.86
CA GLY A 166 -24.84 -27.41 -7.23
C GLY A 166 -24.72 -27.63 -5.71
N PRO A 167 -25.82 -27.52 -4.95
CA PRO A 167 -25.85 -27.85 -3.53
C PRO A 167 -25.35 -29.27 -3.25
N GLY A 168 -24.66 -29.48 -2.12
CA GLY A 168 -24.08 -30.76 -1.74
C GLY A 168 -22.71 -31.07 -2.37
N HIS A 169 -22.25 -30.25 -3.32
CA HIS A 169 -20.91 -30.41 -3.89
C HIS A 169 -19.85 -30.06 -2.85
N LYS A 170 -18.81 -30.89 -2.74
CA LYS A 170 -17.72 -30.70 -1.79
C LYS A 170 -16.57 -29.97 -2.44
N LEU A 171 -16.13 -28.87 -1.82
CA LEU A 171 -15.00 -28.06 -2.25
C LEU A 171 -13.87 -28.12 -1.23
N ALA A 172 -12.64 -28.25 -1.70
CA ALA A 172 -11.45 -27.98 -0.90
C ALA A 172 -11.18 -26.48 -0.86
N ILE A 173 -11.03 -25.92 0.34
CA ILE A 173 -10.71 -24.51 0.57
C ILE A 173 -9.51 -24.41 1.48
N TRP A 174 -8.45 -23.72 1.05
CA TRP A 174 -7.32 -23.41 1.92
C TRP A 174 -7.55 -22.08 2.61
N ILE A 175 -7.83 -22.13 3.90
CA ILE A 175 -8.04 -20.93 4.73
C ILE A 175 -6.75 -20.50 5.41
N ASP A 176 -6.69 -19.20 5.69
CA ASP A 176 -5.56 -18.57 6.35
C ASP A 176 -5.98 -17.98 7.71
N PRO A 177 -5.89 -18.76 8.80
CA PRO A 177 -6.23 -18.28 10.14
C PRO A 177 -5.26 -17.20 10.66
N GLY A 178 -4.07 -17.11 10.08
CA GLY A 178 -3.03 -16.14 10.44
C GLY A 178 -2.98 -14.93 9.52
N ARG A 179 -4.01 -14.69 8.70
CA ARG A 179 -4.09 -13.52 7.82
C ARG A 179 -4.05 -12.25 8.71
N PRO A 180 -3.13 -11.31 8.45
CA PRO A 180 -3.08 -10.06 9.21
C PRO A 180 -4.42 -9.31 9.13
N GLN A 181 -4.95 -8.93 10.28
CA GLN A 181 -6.06 -7.99 10.39
C GLN A 181 -5.46 -6.64 10.77
N THR A 182 -5.44 -5.72 9.82
CA THR A 182 -4.69 -4.45 9.91
C THR A 182 -5.60 -3.24 9.92
N VAL A 183 -6.89 -3.45 9.67
CA VAL A 183 -7.93 -2.43 9.66
C VAL A 183 -9.16 -2.90 10.42
N ASN A 184 -9.98 -1.94 10.86
CA ASN A 184 -11.31 -2.14 11.45
C ASN A 184 -11.32 -2.95 12.76
N LEU A 185 -10.16 -3.10 13.43
CA LEU A 185 -10.06 -3.71 14.76
C LEU A 185 -10.42 -2.74 15.89
N ARG A 186 -10.00 -1.49 15.73
CA ARG A 186 -10.23 -0.37 16.65
C ARG A 186 -10.09 0.93 15.86
N HIS A 187 -10.69 2.00 16.36
CA HIS A 187 -10.36 3.32 15.83
C HIS A 187 -8.92 3.70 16.19
N GLY A 188 -8.26 4.41 15.28
CA GLY A 188 -7.01 5.11 15.55
C GLY A 188 -7.22 6.36 16.40
N PRO A 189 -6.16 7.16 16.58
CA PRO A 189 -6.27 8.47 17.22
C PRO A 189 -7.24 9.37 16.43
N PRO A 190 -8.00 10.26 17.10
CA PRO A 190 -8.80 11.27 16.42
C PRO A 190 -7.96 12.07 15.41
N PRO A 191 -8.51 12.41 14.24
CA PRO A 191 -7.73 13.13 13.23
C PRO A 191 -7.33 14.51 13.78
N PRO A 192 -6.06 14.93 13.59
CA PRO A 192 -5.64 16.27 13.97
C PRO A 192 -6.39 17.32 13.13
N PRO A 193 -6.52 18.56 13.62
CA PRO A 193 -7.04 19.64 12.80
C PRO A 193 -6.14 19.84 11.56
N LEU A 194 -6.74 20.33 10.47
CA LEU A 194 -5.97 20.68 9.29
C LEU A 194 -4.92 21.75 9.63
N PRO A 195 -3.67 21.64 9.13
CA PRO A 195 -2.65 22.65 9.31
C PRO A 195 -3.11 24.03 8.83
N GLU A 196 -2.59 25.07 9.48
CA GLU A 196 -2.75 26.44 9.01
C GLU A 196 -1.98 26.69 7.70
N GLY A 197 -2.29 27.80 7.02
CA GLY A 197 -1.56 28.19 5.81
C GLY A 197 -1.87 27.36 4.55
N LEU A 198 -2.95 26.58 4.57
CA LEU A 198 -3.42 25.82 3.40
C LEU A 198 -4.20 26.66 2.37
N ASP A 199 -4.17 27.98 2.45
CA ASP A 199 -4.96 28.90 1.62
C ASP A 199 -4.17 29.58 0.49
N GLY A 200 -4.88 29.89 -0.60
CA GLY A 200 -4.35 30.72 -1.69
C GLY A 200 -3.66 29.96 -2.84
N ALA A 201 -3.34 28.68 -2.67
CA ALA A 201 -2.76 27.88 -3.75
C ALA A 201 -3.82 27.44 -4.75
N GLN A 202 -3.62 27.77 -6.03
CA GLN A 202 -4.62 27.56 -7.08
C GLN A 202 -4.11 26.69 -8.22
N SER A 203 -4.88 25.66 -8.56
CA SER A 203 -4.73 24.92 -9.82
C SER A 203 -5.12 25.78 -11.02
N VAL A 204 -4.26 25.79 -12.05
CA VAL A 204 -4.51 26.52 -13.31
C VAL A 204 -4.39 25.57 -14.50
N GLY A 205 -5.42 25.53 -15.34
CA GLY A 205 -5.42 24.73 -16.57
C GLY A 205 -5.78 23.26 -16.33
N LYS A 206 -5.26 22.38 -17.21
CA LYS A 206 -5.56 20.94 -17.19
C LYS A 206 -4.45 20.17 -16.44
N PRO A 207 -4.74 18.99 -15.87
CA PRO A 207 -3.73 18.16 -15.20
C PRO A 207 -2.46 17.86 -16.03
N ALA A 208 -2.60 17.72 -17.36
CA ALA A 208 -1.50 17.44 -18.29
C ALA A 208 -0.99 18.66 -19.09
N ARG A 209 -1.58 19.84 -18.86
CA ARG A 209 -1.21 21.12 -19.50
C ARG A 209 -1.65 22.24 -18.56
N GLY A 210 -0.97 22.35 -17.43
CA GLY A 210 -1.37 23.20 -16.33
C GLY A 210 -0.19 23.82 -15.61
N ARG A 211 -0.51 24.66 -14.62
CA ARG A 211 0.44 25.26 -13.69
C ARG A 211 -0.19 25.27 -12.30
N LEU A 212 0.67 25.44 -11.32
CA LEU A 212 0.27 25.67 -9.94
C LEU A 212 0.66 27.11 -9.60
N ARG A 213 -0.32 27.90 -9.18
CA ARG A 213 -0.11 29.27 -8.70
C ARG A 213 -0.04 29.22 -7.18
N ASP A 214 0.96 29.89 -6.62
CA ASP A 214 1.16 30.03 -5.17
C ASP A 214 1.07 28.67 -4.45
N GLY A 215 1.64 27.63 -5.11
CA GLY A 215 1.55 26.25 -4.67
C GLY A 215 2.05 26.06 -3.25
N ILE A 216 1.36 25.20 -2.50
CA ILE A 216 1.72 24.85 -1.13
C ILE A 216 2.35 23.47 -1.15
N GLN A 217 3.46 23.33 -0.42
CA GLN A 217 4.11 22.04 -0.24
C GLN A 217 3.31 21.22 0.77
N LEU A 218 3.19 19.91 0.54
CA LEU A 218 2.58 18.98 1.48
C LEU A 218 3.23 19.16 2.86
N PRO A 219 2.45 19.53 3.90
CA PRO A 219 2.97 19.72 5.25
C PRO A 219 3.63 18.47 5.81
N GLU A 220 4.37 18.62 6.90
CA GLU A 220 4.83 17.49 7.69
C GLU A 220 3.72 16.97 8.59
N SER A 221 3.71 15.66 8.83
CA SER A 221 2.69 14.99 9.63
C SER A 221 3.10 13.56 9.96
N ASP A 222 2.77 13.09 11.16
CA ASP A 222 2.95 11.68 11.55
C ASP A 222 1.99 10.72 10.83
N LEU A 223 1.00 11.25 10.10
CA LEU A 223 0.01 10.42 9.41
C LEU A 223 0.53 9.82 8.09
N TYR A 224 1.64 10.33 7.55
CA TYR A 224 2.21 9.86 6.27
C TYR A 224 3.69 10.20 6.14
N THR A 225 4.40 9.40 5.35
CA THR A 225 5.77 9.68 4.92
C THR A 225 5.76 10.51 3.63
N ARG A 226 6.56 11.57 3.60
CA ARG A 226 6.78 12.42 2.42
C ARG A 226 7.79 11.76 1.48
N GLY A 227 7.43 11.61 0.21
CA GLY A 227 8.36 11.24 -0.86
C GLY A 227 9.33 12.40 -1.20
N HIS A 228 9.73 12.50 -2.47
CA HIS A 228 10.66 13.56 -2.88
C HIS A 228 10.06 14.97 -2.75
N GLU A 229 10.58 15.76 -1.80
CA GLU A 229 10.08 17.10 -1.43
C GLU A 229 9.82 18.04 -2.61
N ARG A 230 10.72 18.04 -3.61
CA ARG A 230 10.61 18.85 -4.85
C ARG A 230 9.36 18.56 -5.68
N TRP A 231 8.65 17.46 -5.40
CA TRP A 231 7.47 16.99 -6.12
C TRP A 231 6.20 17.02 -5.26
N LEU A 232 6.26 17.50 -4.03
CA LEU A 232 5.13 17.47 -3.10
C LEU A 232 4.37 18.80 -3.06
N TRP A 233 4.07 19.39 -4.22
CA TRP A 233 3.35 20.67 -4.27
C TRP A 233 1.95 20.50 -4.86
N ALA A 234 0.97 21.16 -4.25
CA ALA A 234 -0.42 21.04 -4.65
C ALA A 234 -1.22 22.31 -4.41
N SER A 235 -2.47 22.32 -4.90
CA SER A 235 -3.41 23.39 -4.61
C SER A 235 -4.06 23.25 -3.24
N SER A 236 -4.63 24.34 -2.73
CA SER A 236 -5.34 24.40 -1.45
C SER A 236 -6.45 23.35 -1.38
N HIS A 237 -7.28 23.29 -2.43
CA HIS A 237 -8.36 22.31 -2.54
C HIS A 237 -7.85 20.86 -2.50
N THR A 238 -6.75 20.57 -3.20
CA THR A 238 -6.16 19.23 -3.22
C THR A 238 -5.62 18.83 -1.85
N LEU A 239 -4.87 19.71 -1.18
CA LEU A 239 -4.29 19.43 0.13
C LEU A 239 -5.36 19.22 1.20
N ARG A 240 -6.36 20.10 1.27
CA ARG A 240 -7.45 19.99 2.27
C ARG A 240 -8.15 18.64 2.15
N ASN A 241 -8.57 18.25 0.94
CA ASN A 241 -9.26 16.97 0.74
C ASN A 241 -8.36 15.75 0.96
N LEU A 242 -7.09 15.81 0.55
CA LEU A 242 -6.15 14.73 0.80
C LEU A 242 -5.92 14.52 2.30
N LEU A 243 -5.64 15.60 3.05
CA LEU A 243 -5.36 15.53 4.48
C LEU A 243 -6.58 15.10 5.29
N THR A 244 -7.77 15.59 4.95
CA THR A 244 -9.03 15.10 5.54
C THR A 244 -9.22 13.60 5.28
N ALA A 245 -9.05 13.13 4.03
CA ALA A 245 -9.20 11.72 3.71
C ALA A 245 -8.18 10.83 4.45
N ILE A 246 -6.93 11.28 4.59
CA ILE A 246 -5.90 10.54 5.33
C ILE A 246 -6.22 10.51 6.84
N GLY A 247 -6.63 11.64 7.42
CA GLY A 247 -7.01 11.71 8.83
C GLY A 247 -8.17 10.75 9.16
N GLU A 248 -9.24 10.79 8.36
CA GLU A 248 -10.38 9.88 8.52
C GLU A 248 -10.01 8.42 8.27
N PHE A 249 -9.18 8.15 7.26
CA PHE A 249 -8.66 6.80 7.01
C PHE A 249 -7.90 6.26 8.24
N ARG A 250 -6.98 7.05 8.81
CA ARG A 250 -6.21 6.66 10.00
C ARG A 250 -7.12 6.43 11.21
N TYR A 251 -8.08 7.33 11.42
CA TYR A 251 -9.01 7.24 12.53
C TYR A 251 -9.98 6.06 12.41
N SER A 252 -10.73 5.96 11.30
CA SER A 252 -11.80 4.97 11.20
C SER A 252 -11.27 3.56 11.00
N SER A 253 -10.20 3.38 10.23
CA SER A 253 -9.66 2.05 9.94
C SER A 253 -8.70 1.57 11.03
N GLY A 254 -8.08 2.48 11.79
CA GLY A 254 -7.03 2.14 12.74
C GLY A 254 -5.75 1.59 12.09
N TYR A 255 -5.54 1.82 10.78
CA TYR A 255 -4.34 1.38 10.08
C TYR A 255 -3.09 2.10 10.60
N GLU A 256 -2.12 1.34 11.10
CA GLU A 256 -0.87 1.85 11.70
C GLU A 256 0.33 1.78 10.74
N GLY A 257 0.21 1.08 9.61
CA GLY A 257 1.32 0.91 8.66
C GLY A 257 1.73 2.20 7.94
N GLU A 258 2.91 2.20 7.34
CA GLU A 258 3.44 3.37 6.63
C GLU A 258 2.60 3.72 5.38
N LEU A 259 2.12 4.96 5.31
CA LEU A 259 1.45 5.54 4.16
C LEU A 259 2.38 6.55 3.48
N VAL A 260 2.86 6.24 2.27
CA VAL A 260 3.82 7.11 1.55
C VAL A 260 3.10 7.92 0.49
N ILE A 261 3.25 9.25 0.56
CA ILE A 261 2.80 10.17 -0.48
C ILE A 261 3.96 10.43 -1.46
N GLY A 262 3.77 9.97 -2.69
CA GLY A 262 4.71 10.14 -3.80
C GLY A 262 4.50 11.46 -4.55
N SER A 263 4.68 11.43 -5.87
CA SER A 263 4.64 12.63 -6.70
C SER A 263 3.28 13.36 -6.65
N MET A 264 3.29 14.67 -6.47
CA MET A 264 2.11 15.55 -6.58
C MET A 264 2.24 16.54 -7.74
N SER A 265 3.11 17.54 -7.59
CA SER A 265 3.47 18.50 -8.63
C SER A 265 4.79 19.19 -8.27
N ARG A 266 5.36 19.88 -9.26
CA ARG A 266 6.45 20.84 -9.00
C ARG A 266 5.88 22.08 -8.31
N ARG A 267 6.72 22.85 -7.61
CA ARG A 267 6.32 24.11 -6.93
C ARG A 267 5.42 25.06 -7.74
N ARG A 268 5.69 25.21 -9.04
CA ARG A 268 4.89 26.06 -9.96
C ARG A 268 4.11 25.25 -10.99
N GLY A 269 4.01 23.94 -10.80
CA GLY A 269 3.44 22.99 -11.75
C GLY A 269 4.20 22.92 -13.07
N GLY A 270 3.49 22.72 -14.17
CA GLY A 270 4.05 22.60 -15.51
C GLY A 270 4.59 21.21 -15.83
N ARG A 271 5.23 21.07 -17.00
CA ARG A 271 5.75 19.79 -17.51
C ARG A 271 6.63 19.09 -16.47
N PHE A 272 6.31 17.83 -16.21
CA PHE A 272 6.94 17.05 -15.15
C PHE A 272 7.22 15.61 -15.60
N PRO A 273 8.24 15.38 -16.45
CA PRO A 273 8.64 14.03 -16.83
C PRO A 273 9.08 13.20 -15.61
N PRO A 274 8.86 11.87 -15.62
CA PRO A 274 8.21 11.09 -16.69
C PRO A 274 6.67 11.19 -16.69
N HIS A 275 6.08 11.84 -15.69
CA HIS A 275 4.63 11.99 -15.57
C HIS A 275 4.03 12.77 -16.75
N ARG A 276 2.92 12.26 -17.29
CA ARG A 276 2.15 12.95 -18.33
C ARG A 276 1.24 14.03 -17.76
N SER A 277 0.81 13.87 -16.50
CA SER A 277 0.02 14.85 -15.73
C SER A 277 0.84 15.43 -14.57
N HIS A 278 0.26 15.66 -13.39
CA HIS A 278 0.92 16.30 -12.24
C HIS A 278 1.33 17.76 -12.48
N GLN A 279 0.74 18.43 -13.46
CA GLN A 279 1.18 19.78 -13.84
C GLN A 279 0.43 20.90 -13.12
N SER A 280 -0.73 20.62 -12.53
CA SER A 280 -1.61 21.64 -11.96
C SER A 280 -1.85 21.49 -10.46
N GLY A 281 -1.06 20.66 -9.75
CA GLY A 281 -1.22 20.44 -8.31
C GLY A 281 -2.51 19.72 -7.90
N ARG A 282 -3.09 18.90 -8.80
CA ARG A 282 -4.34 18.14 -8.58
C ARG A 282 -4.17 16.63 -8.57
N ASP A 283 -2.99 16.15 -8.92
CA ASP A 283 -2.66 14.73 -9.01
C ASP A 283 -1.77 14.38 -7.81
N VAL A 284 -1.96 13.19 -7.25
CA VAL A 284 -1.22 12.69 -6.08
C VAL A 284 -0.99 11.19 -6.29
N ASP A 285 0.27 10.78 -6.33
CA ASP A 285 0.62 9.36 -6.28
C ASP A 285 0.72 8.92 -4.82
N ILE A 286 0.02 7.86 -4.45
CA ILE A 286 0.06 7.29 -3.10
C ILE A 286 0.48 5.83 -3.23
N ARG A 287 1.61 5.46 -2.59
CA ARG A 287 2.05 4.07 -2.57
C ARG A 287 0.95 3.22 -1.93
N LEU A 288 0.68 2.04 -2.49
CA LEU A 288 -0.29 1.12 -1.91
C LEU A 288 0.19 0.69 -0.49
N PRO A 289 -0.71 0.66 0.52
CA PRO A 289 -0.40 0.18 1.86
C PRO A 289 0.21 -1.24 1.85
N LEU A 290 1.15 -1.51 2.76
CA LEU A 290 1.85 -2.81 2.81
C LEU A 290 1.42 -3.61 4.03
N LEU A 291 1.54 -4.93 3.92
CA LEU A 291 1.37 -5.84 5.04
C LEU A 291 2.47 -5.63 6.10
N PRO A 292 2.19 -5.92 7.38
CA PRO A 292 3.18 -5.83 8.44
C PRO A 292 4.44 -6.65 8.14
N GLY A 293 5.61 -6.11 8.46
CA GLY A 293 6.90 -6.76 8.25
C GLY A 293 7.40 -6.78 6.80
N VAL A 294 6.62 -6.27 5.84
CA VAL A 294 7.11 -6.01 4.48
C VAL A 294 7.93 -4.71 4.49
N PRO A 295 9.19 -4.71 4.03
CA PRO A 295 9.96 -3.49 3.92
C PRO A 295 9.32 -2.48 2.97
N SER A 296 9.50 -1.18 3.27
CA SER A 296 9.04 -0.12 2.37
C SER A 296 9.74 -0.24 1.01
N SER A 297 8.96 -0.29 -0.06
CA SER A 297 9.43 -0.39 -1.44
C SER A 297 8.53 0.44 -2.34
N PHE A 298 9.10 1.15 -3.32
CA PHE A 298 8.32 1.94 -4.29
C PHE A 298 7.53 1.10 -5.29
N SER A 299 7.83 -0.20 -5.42
CA SER A 299 7.14 -1.11 -6.34
C SER A 299 6.91 -2.46 -5.67
N PRO A 300 6.05 -2.50 -4.63
CA PRO A 300 5.75 -3.72 -3.91
C PRO A 300 5.11 -4.76 -4.84
N ASN A 301 5.35 -6.03 -4.54
CA ASN A 301 4.59 -7.09 -5.17
C ASN A 301 3.10 -6.98 -4.77
N ALA A 302 2.20 -7.37 -5.66
CA ALA A 302 0.77 -7.41 -5.34
C ALA A 302 0.45 -8.20 -4.07
N ASP A 303 1.24 -9.23 -3.76
CA ASP A 303 1.09 -10.10 -2.57
C ASP A 303 1.57 -9.47 -1.26
N GLU A 304 2.38 -8.41 -1.36
CA GLU A 304 2.91 -7.66 -0.23
C GLU A 304 2.00 -6.48 0.15
N ILE A 305 1.06 -6.13 -0.73
CA ILE A 305 0.09 -5.06 -0.52
C ILE A 305 -0.99 -5.51 0.45
N ASP A 306 -1.27 -4.65 1.41
CA ASP A 306 -2.43 -4.76 2.28
C ASP A 306 -3.67 -4.24 1.56
N TRP A 307 -4.40 -5.17 0.93
CA TRP A 307 -5.59 -4.82 0.14
C TRP A 307 -6.77 -4.35 0.99
N ALA A 308 -6.84 -4.71 2.28
CA ALA A 308 -7.87 -4.23 3.18
C ALA A 308 -7.63 -2.75 3.51
N ALA A 309 -6.40 -2.40 3.87
CA ALA A 309 -5.99 -1.00 4.05
C ALA A 309 -6.08 -0.20 2.74
N ALA A 310 -5.72 -0.77 1.60
CA ALA A 310 -5.85 -0.10 0.30
C ALA A 310 -7.32 0.21 -0.05
N TRP A 311 -8.25 -0.71 0.27
CA TRP A 311 -9.68 -0.46 0.11
C TRP A 311 -10.15 0.66 1.02
N GLU A 312 -9.80 0.62 2.31
CA GLU A 312 -10.18 1.67 3.25
C GLU A 312 -9.63 3.04 2.84
N LEU A 313 -8.39 3.13 2.34
CA LEU A 313 -7.85 4.37 1.79
C LEU A 313 -8.69 4.88 0.61
N VAL A 314 -9.02 4.01 -0.36
CA VAL A 314 -9.86 4.38 -1.51
C VAL A 314 -11.25 4.82 -1.07
N ARG A 315 -11.85 4.14 -0.08
CA ARG A 315 -13.17 4.47 0.47
C ARG A 315 -13.20 5.89 1.02
N HIS A 316 -12.20 6.29 1.81
CA HIS A 316 -12.11 7.64 2.38
C HIS A 316 -11.78 8.71 1.36
N LEU A 317 -10.91 8.42 0.37
CA LEU A 317 -10.67 9.32 -0.74
C LEU A 317 -11.97 9.59 -1.52
N VAL A 318 -12.74 8.55 -1.83
CA VAL A 318 -14.02 8.66 -2.55
C VAL A 318 -15.07 9.41 -1.73
N ALA A 319 -15.09 9.19 -0.40
CA ALA A 319 -16.03 9.85 0.51
C ALA A 319 -15.89 11.38 0.56
N THR A 320 -14.74 11.94 0.14
CA THR A 320 -14.60 13.39 -0.03
C THR A 320 -15.50 13.97 -1.13
N GLU A 321 -16.00 13.13 -2.05
CA GLU A 321 -16.70 13.52 -3.29
C GLU A 321 -15.87 14.37 -4.27
N GLU A 322 -14.65 14.75 -3.89
CA GLU A 322 -13.75 15.61 -4.65
C GLU A 322 -12.76 14.84 -5.52
N VAL A 323 -12.82 13.51 -5.54
CA VAL A 323 -12.03 12.69 -6.46
C VAL A 323 -12.67 12.65 -7.85
N GLU A 324 -11.87 12.95 -8.88
CA GLU A 324 -12.25 12.83 -10.30
C GLU A 324 -12.00 11.42 -10.83
N VAL A 325 -10.85 10.83 -10.48
CA VAL A 325 -10.41 9.51 -10.92
C VAL A 325 -9.27 9.02 -10.02
N ILE A 326 -9.21 7.70 -9.82
CA ILE A 326 -8.07 7.00 -9.26
C ILE A 326 -7.56 6.03 -10.34
N PHE A 327 -6.28 6.09 -10.71
CA PHE A 327 -5.71 5.09 -11.61
C PHE A 327 -5.00 3.98 -10.83
N LEU A 328 -5.32 2.74 -11.20
CA LEU A 328 -4.74 1.52 -10.67
C LEU A 328 -4.62 0.49 -11.81
N GLU A 329 -3.54 -0.29 -11.85
CA GLU A 329 -3.33 -1.33 -12.86
C GLU A 329 -4.52 -2.32 -12.88
N GLY A 330 -5.00 -2.69 -14.08
CA GLY A 330 -6.24 -3.46 -14.25
C GLY A 330 -6.25 -4.80 -13.50
N PRO A 331 -5.18 -5.61 -13.57
CA PRO A 331 -5.08 -6.85 -12.81
C PRO A 331 -5.16 -6.68 -11.28
N LEU A 332 -4.77 -5.51 -10.76
CA LEU A 332 -4.79 -5.20 -9.32
C LEU A 332 -6.17 -4.78 -8.83
N GLN A 333 -6.99 -4.15 -9.69
CA GLN A 333 -8.36 -3.78 -9.34
C GLN A 333 -9.20 -4.98 -8.87
N ARG A 334 -8.91 -6.20 -9.34
CA ARG A 334 -9.56 -7.41 -8.82
C ARG A 334 -9.33 -7.59 -7.32
N ARG A 335 -8.09 -7.37 -6.85
CA ARG A 335 -7.73 -7.55 -5.43
C ARG A 335 -8.36 -6.47 -4.56
N LEU A 336 -8.35 -5.22 -5.03
CA LEU A 336 -9.06 -4.12 -4.38
C LEU A 336 -10.58 -4.40 -4.30
N TYR A 337 -11.19 -4.81 -5.41
CA TYR A 337 -12.61 -5.18 -5.46
C TYR A 337 -12.94 -6.31 -4.49
N GLN A 338 -12.08 -7.33 -4.45
CA GLN A 338 -12.26 -8.46 -3.55
C GLN A 338 -12.11 -8.07 -2.08
N ALA A 339 -11.14 -7.22 -1.74
CA ALA A 339 -11.01 -6.68 -0.39
C ALA A 339 -12.25 -5.91 0.03
N ALA A 340 -12.82 -5.09 -0.86
CA ALA A 340 -14.06 -4.39 -0.57
C ALA A 340 -15.24 -5.34 -0.27
N LEU A 341 -15.35 -6.45 -1.02
CA LEU A 341 -16.36 -7.48 -0.72
C LEU A 341 -16.13 -8.15 0.64
N TRP A 342 -14.87 -8.37 1.03
CA TRP A 342 -14.54 -8.93 2.34
C TRP A 342 -14.88 -7.98 3.50
N GLU A 343 -14.80 -6.67 3.27
CA GLU A 343 -15.26 -5.65 4.23
C GLU A 343 -16.78 -5.43 4.18
N GLY A 344 -17.53 -6.31 3.49
CA GLY A 344 -18.99 -6.33 3.50
C GLY A 344 -19.67 -5.42 2.47
N VAL A 345 -18.91 -4.76 1.60
CA VAL A 345 -19.47 -3.92 0.53
C VAL A 345 -20.11 -4.81 -0.54
N VAL A 346 -21.32 -4.50 -0.96
CA VAL A 346 -22.00 -5.29 -1.99
C VAL A 346 -21.55 -4.89 -3.40
N ALA A 347 -21.57 -5.86 -4.32
CA ALA A 347 -21.10 -5.66 -5.70
C ALA A 347 -21.76 -4.48 -6.45
N GLU A 348 -23.02 -4.17 -6.13
CA GLU A 348 -23.75 -3.06 -6.76
C GLU A 348 -23.16 -1.70 -6.38
N GLU A 349 -22.79 -1.51 -5.11
CA GLU A 349 -22.17 -0.29 -4.60
C GLU A 349 -20.77 -0.09 -5.17
N LEU A 350 -20.09 -1.17 -5.56
CA LEU A 350 -18.76 -1.10 -6.17
C LEU A 350 -18.78 -0.68 -7.63
N LYS A 351 -19.88 -0.87 -8.38
CA LYS A 351 -19.94 -0.52 -9.80
C LYS A 351 -19.57 0.93 -10.14
N PRO A 352 -20.02 1.97 -9.39
CA PRO A 352 -19.58 3.35 -9.61
C PRO A 352 -18.16 3.63 -9.08
N ILE A 353 -17.62 2.77 -8.22
CA ILE A 353 -16.32 3.00 -7.57
C ILE A 353 -15.19 2.32 -8.35
N ILE A 354 -15.31 1.03 -8.68
CA ILE A 354 -14.25 0.22 -9.29
C ILE A 354 -14.69 -0.27 -10.67
N ALA A 355 -13.88 -0.03 -11.70
CA ALA A 355 -14.21 -0.46 -13.07
C ALA A 355 -14.26 -1.98 -13.24
N TRP A 356 -13.44 -2.73 -12.51
CA TRP A 356 -13.49 -4.20 -12.45
C TRP A 356 -14.85 -4.69 -11.91
N PRO A 357 -15.45 -5.76 -12.45
CA PRO A 357 -14.93 -6.68 -13.48
C PRO A 357 -15.14 -6.25 -14.94
N ASN A 358 -15.77 -5.10 -15.18
CA ASN A 358 -16.10 -4.63 -16.52
C ASN A 358 -14.86 -4.11 -17.26
N ARG A 359 -14.16 -5.02 -17.94
CA ARG A 359 -12.96 -4.72 -18.74
C ARG A 359 -13.23 -3.73 -19.87
N GLN A 360 -14.46 -3.70 -20.38
CA GLN A 360 -14.91 -2.69 -21.35
C GLN A 360 -15.29 -1.41 -20.61
N GLY A 361 -14.23 -0.67 -20.21
CA GLY A 361 -14.26 0.75 -19.90
C GLY A 361 -15.55 1.29 -19.31
N ASN A 362 -15.84 0.97 -18.04
CA ASN A 362 -16.70 1.86 -17.27
C ASN A 362 -15.94 3.17 -17.05
N GLU A 363 -15.92 4.04 -18.06
CA GLU A 363 -15.31 5.37 -18.01
C GLU A 363 -15.94 6.26 -16.93
N LYS A 364 -17.02 5.82 -16.30
CA LYS A 364 -17.69 6.52 -15.21
C LYS A 364 -17.20 6.07 -13.84
N ALA A 365 -16.66 4.86 -13.68
CA ALA A 365 -16.14 4.39 -12.39
C ALA A 365 -14.99 5.28 -11.88
N ILE A 366 -14.79 5.41 -10.57
CA ILE A 366 -13.72 6.26 -10.03
C ILE A 366 -12.34 5.62 -10.23
N VAL A 367 -12.17 4.36 -9.83
CA VAL A 367 -10.96 3.56 -10.03
C VAL A 367 -10.94 2.99 -11.45
N ARG A 368 -9.94 3.37 -12.23
CA ARG A 368 -9.80 3.05 -13.66
C ARG A 368 -8.44 2.49 -14.00
N HIS A 369 -8.40 1.66 -15.04
CA HIS A 369 -7.14 1.10 -15.52
C HIS A 369 -6.24 2.20 -16.10
N SER A 370 -5.00 2.24 -15.62
CA SER A 370 -3.87 2.85 -16.31
C SER A 370 -2.67 1.93 -16.13
N ARG A 371 -1.83 1.82 -17.16
CA ARG A 371 -0.62 0.98 -17.14
C ARG A 371 0.48 1.64 -16.30
N GLY A 372 1.25 0.85 -15.55
CA GLY A 372 2.37 1.33 -14.72
C GLY A 372 1.95 1.86 -13.36
N HIS A 373 0.73 1.54 -12.92
CA HIS A 373 0.19 1.93 -11.60
C HIS A 373 0.06 0.65 -10.78
N ASP A 374 1.16 -0.09 -10.66
CA ASP A 374 1.25 -1.43 -10.09
C ASP A 374 1.78 -1.45 -8.64
N GLY A 375 2.45 -0.38 -8.21
CA GLY A 375 2.86 -0.16 -6.82
C GLY A 375 2.17 1.00 -6.08
N HIS A 376 1.37 1.80 -6.79
CA HIS A 376 0.73 3.01 -6.26
C HIS A 376 -0.63 3.23 -6.91
N ILE A 377 -1.46 4.05 -6.27
CA ILE A 377 -2.63 4.67 -6.88
C ILE A 377 -2.29 6.10 -7.28
N HIS A 378 -2.69 6.50 -8.49
CA HIS A 378 -2.67 7.91 -8.90
C HIS A 378 -4.06 8.48 -8.64
N VAL A 379 -4.18 9.38 -7.67
CA VAL A 379 -5.42 10.09 -7.34
C VAL A 379 -5.44 11.43 -8.05
N ARG A 380 -6.56 11.76 -8.70
CA ARG A 380 -6.81 13.10 -9.23
C ARG A 380 -8.02 13.71 -8.55
N PHE A 381 -7.82 14.86 -7.93
CA PHE A 381 -8.89 15.68 -7.37
C PHE A 381 -9.56 16.53 -8.45
N ARG A 382 -10.80 16.93 -8.21
CA ARG A 382 -11.60 17.84 -9.05
C ARG A 382 -11.03 19.25 -8.99
N CYS A 383 -11.67 20.18 -9.70
CA CYS A 383 -11.36 21.59 -9.56
C CYS A 383 -12.15 22.12 -8.36
N GLY A 384 -11.46 22.80 -7.44
CA GLY A 384 -12.12 23.51 -6.35
C GLY A 384 -12.96 24.68 -6.87
N LEU A 385 -13.97 25.07 -6.09
CA LEU A 385 -14.81 26.24 -6.40
C LEU A 385 -13.99 27.55 -6.39
N ASP A 386 -12.93 27.58 -5.57
CA ASP A 386 -11.95 28.64 -5.39
C ASP A 386 -10.83 28.65 -6.46
N GLU A 387 -10.90 27.73 -7.44
CA GLU A 387 -9.91 27.59 -8.51
C GLU A 387 -10.50 27.94 -9.89
N PRO A 388 -10.88 29.20 -10.16
CA PRO A 388 -11.67 29.57 -11.35
C PRO A 388 -10.97 29.32 -12.68
N ARG A 389 -9.64 29.17 -12.67
CA ARG A 389 -8.82 28.88 -13.86
C ARG A 389 -8.50 27.39 -14.01
N CYS A 390 -8.93 26.54 -13.08
CA CYS A 390 -8.82 25.10 -13.21
C CYS A 390 -9.74 24.58 -14.33
N ARG A 391 -9.29 23.56 -15.07
CA ARG A 391 -10.05 22.96 -16.18
C ARG A 391 -10.25 21.46 -15.95
N PRO A 392 -11.49 20.99 -15.79
CA PRO A 392 -11.79 19.57 -15.63
C PRO A 392 -11.60 18.82 -16.97
N ARG A 393 -11.51 17.50 -16.91
CA ARG A 393 -11.35 16.66 -18.11
C ARG A 393 -12.64 16.58 -18.95
N ARG A 394 -13.81 16.75 -18.32
CA ARG A 394 -15.13 16.94 -18.97
C ARG A 394 -15.81 18.17 -18.34
N ARG A 395 -16.51 19.00 -19.12
CA ARG A 395 -17.31 20.12 -18.57
C ARG A 395 -18.42 19.52 -17.69
N ARG A 396 -18.42 19.79 -16.38
CA ARG A 396 -19.62 19.63 -15.56
C ARG A 396 -20.52 20.85 -15.85
N PRO A 397 -21.85 20.70 -15.92
CA PRO A 397 -22.73 21.86 -15.78
C PRO A 397 -22.35 22.55 -14.45
N GLN A 398 -22.16 23.87 -14.47
CA GLN A 398 -22.08 24.61 -13.22
C GLN A 398 -23.44 24.45 -12.51
N PRO A 399 -23.47 24.25 -11.18
CA PRO A 399 -24.74 24.42 -10.47
C PRO A 399 -25.27 25.83 -10.74
N PRO A 400 -26.59 26.02 -10.90
CA PRO A 400 -27.16 27.36 -11.06
C PRO A 400 -26.74 28.24 -9.88
N ALA A 401 -26.55 29.53 -10.15
CA ALA A 401 -25.89 30.50 -9.26
C ALA A 401 -26.63 30.83 -7.94
N GLU A 402 -27.66 30.09 -7.56
CA GLU A 402 -28.56 30.43 -6.45
C GLU A 402 -28.30 29.66 -5.13
N LEU A 403 -27.32 28.74 -5.08
CA LEU A 403 -27.02 27.99 -3.84
C LEU A 403 -25.81 28.52 -3.06
N VAL A 404 -25.31 29.71 -3.37
CA VAL A 404 -24.29 30.41 -2.56
C VAL A 404 -24.96 31.45 -1.68
N ALA A 405 -25.80 31.00 -0.76
CA ALA A 405 -26.21 31.78 0.41
C ALA A 405 -25.79 30.99 1.66
N SER A 406 -24.76 31.47 2.33
CA SER A 406 -24.31 30.97 3.63
C SER A 406 -25.47 30.97 4.64
N PRO A 407 -25.59 29.96 5.53
CA PRO A 407 -26.24 30.21 6.80
C PRO A 407 -25.26 31.05 7.63
N SER A 408 -25.50 32.35 7.63
CA SER A 408 -25.04 33.27 8.67
C SER A 408 -25.43 32.70 10.04
N ALA A 409 -24.52 32.86 10.98
CA ALA A 409 -24.78 32.73 12.40
C ALA A 409 -26.11 33.38 12.80
N ALA A 410 -26.90 32.65 13.57
CA ALA A 410 -27.95 33.20 14.40
C ALA A 410 -27.99 32.40 15.71
N THR A 411 -27.32 32.98 16.70
CA THR A 411 -27.67 32.96 18.12
C THR A 411 -29.18 32.84 18.38
N GLY A 412 -29.53 31.99 19.34
CA GLY A 412 -30.86 31.86 19.93
C GLY A 412 -30.87 30.75 20.97
#